data_AF-A0AAJ0PW66-F1
#
_entry.id   AF-A0AAJ0PW66-F1
#
_cell.length_a   1.000
_cell.length_b   1.000
_cell.length_c   1.000
_cell.angle_alpha   90.00
_cell.angle_beta   90.00
_cell.angle_gamma   90.00
#
_symmetry.space_group_name_H-M   'P 1'
#
loop_
_entity.id
_entity.type
_entity.pdbx_description
1 polymer ?
#
loop_
_entity_poly.entity_id
_entity_poly.type
_entity_poly.pdbx_seq_one_letter_code
_entity_poly.pdbx_strand_id
1 'polypeptide(L)'
;MLLATLLVACTKGDSPSSTIASDPLVGEFGIAQKGKIAPAFRVEKTDAGYIFSYEHKGSWEKSSQVAQKFPRELFEELMKSKTDESFTGLVDRVIMFAKVKPGFTAGNFKTSTGYMIIIMMGGPIEVVKM
;
A
#
# COMPACT_ATOMS: atom_id res chain seq x y z
N MET A 1 41.93 -11.09 44.07
CA MET A 1 40.49 -11.02 43.76
C MET A 1 40.32 -10.00 42.65
N LEU A 2 40.22 -10.48 41.41
CA LEU A 2 40.09 -9.64 40.22
C LEU A 2 38.60 -9.58 39.84
N LEU A 3 38.10 -8.36 39.67
CA LEU A 3 36.76 -8.00 39.23
C LEU A 3 36.53 -8.52 37.80
N ALA A 4 35.51 -9.36 37.60
CA ALA A 4 35.06 -9.78 36.26
C ALA A 4 33.78 -9.02 35.92
N THR A 5 33.90 -8.04 35.02
CA THR A 5 32.81 -7.26 34.45
C THR A 5 32.04 -8.12 33.43
N LEU A 6 30.74 -8.36 33.68
CA LEU A 6 29.83 -8.94 32.69
C LEU A 6 29.54 -7.89 31.60
N LEU A 7 30.03 -8.14 30.39
CA LEU A 7 29.55 -7.49 29.17
C LEU A 7 28.19 -8.07 28.81
N VAL A 8 27.14 -7.29 29.06
CA VAL A 8 25.82 -7.49 28.48
C VAL A 8 25.94 -7.22 26.98
N ALA A 9 26.07 -8.30 26.20
CA ALA A 9 25.87 -8.25 24.77
C ALA A 9 24.37 -8.08 24.50
N CYS A 10 23.93 -6.83 24.31
CA CYS A 10 22.66 -6.56 23.67
C CYS A 10 22.73 -7.11 22.24
N THR A 11 22.15 -8.28 22.02
CA THR A 11 21.86 -8.79 20.68
C THR A 11 20.88 -7.82 20.04
N LYS A 12 21.40 -6.83 19.31
CA LYS A 12 20.65 -6.12 18.27
C LYS A 12 20.19 -7.20 17.31
N GLY A 13 18.93 -7.61 17.43
CA GLY A 13 18.29 -8.42 16.42
C GLY A 13 18.46 -7.72 15.08
N ASP A 14 18.98 -8.47 14.12
CA ASP A 14 19.06 -8.07 12.72
C ASP A 14 17.65 -7.67 12.26
N SER A 15 17.38 -6.36 12.26
CA SER A 15 16.28 -5.82 11.50
C SER A 15 16.55 -6.16 10.03
N PRO A 16 15.66 -6.88 9.33
CA PRO A 16 15.86 -7.16 7.93
C PRO A 16 16.06 -5.84 7.18
N SER A 17 17.16 -5.82 6.44
CA SER A 17 17.72 -4.70 5.71
C SER A 17 16.65 -3.85 5.02
N SER A 18 16.72 -2.55 5.27
CA SER A 18 15.82 -1.48 4.85
C SER A 18 15.94 -1.16 3.35
N THR A 19 15.80 -2.17 2.48
CA THR A 19 15.75 -2.02 1.01
C THR A 19 14.36 -2.28 0.44
N ILE A 20 13.42 -2.80 1.25
CA ILE A 20 11.99 -2.95 0.90
C ILE A 20 11.19 -1.68 1.28
N ALA A 21 11.74 -0.82 2.15
CA ALA A 21 11.07 0.38 2.66
C ALA A 21 10.95 1.56 1.66
N SER A 22 11.48 1.44 0.43
CA SER A 22 11.47 2.52 -0.56
C SER A 22 10.31 2.45 -1.56
N ASP A 23 9.68 1.28 -1.73
CA ASP A 23 8.61 1.11 -2.70
C ASP A 23 7.29 1.66 -2.12
N PRO A 24 6.72 2.73 -2.68
CA PRO A 24 5.50 3.33 -2.14
C PRO A 24 4.33 2.35 -2.16
N LEU A 25 4.34 1.37 -3.08
CA LEU A 25 3.25 0.41 -3.26
C LEU A 25 3.32 -0.78 -2.30
N VAL A 26 4.49 -1.10 -1.72
CA VAL A 26 4.65 -2.25 -0.81
C VAL A 26 4.29 -1.86 0.62
N GLY A 27 3.43 -2.63 1.27
CA GLY A 27 3.00 -2.38 2.65
C GLY A 27 1.57 -2.86 2.92
N GLU A 28 1.08 -2.61 4.13
CA GLU A 28 -0.31 -2.84 4.51
C GLU A 28 -1.10 -1.52 4.39
N PHE A 29 -2.33 -1.62 3.92
CA PHE A 29 -3.20 -0.49 3.65
C PHE A 29 -4.58 -0.74 4.26
N GLY A 30 -5.13 0.31 4.86
CA GLY A 30 -6.42 0.27 5.52
C GLY A 30 -7.33 1.44 5.15
N ILE A 31 -8.60 1.29 5.45
CA ILE A 31 -9.63 2.32 5.26
C ILE A 31 -9.91 2.98 6.61
N ALA A 32 -9.86 4.32 6.64
CA ALA A 32 -10.26 5.07 7.82
C ALA A 32 -11.78 4.99 8.01
N GLN A 33 -12.23 4.40 9.12
CA GLN A 33 -13.63 4.28 9.49
C GLN A 33 -13.81 4.65 10.97
N LYS A 34 -14.68 5.63 11.25
CA LYS A 34 -15.04 6.04 12.63
C LYS A 34 -13.81 6.34 13.52
N GLY A 35 -12.80 7.01 12.98
CA GLY A 35 -11.57 7.37 13.71
C GLY A 35 -10.58 6.22 13.93
N LYS A 36 -10.82 5.05 13.33
CA LYS A 36 -9.90 3.91 13.34
C LYS A 36 -9.51 3.54 11.91
N ILE A 37 -8.33 2.96 11.73
CA ILE A 37 -7.92 2.40 10.43
C ILE A 37 -8.21 0.90 10.49
N ALA A 38 -9.13 0.44 9.64
CA ALA A 38 -9.41 -0.98 9.47
C ALA A 38 -8.51 -1.52 8.34
N PRO A 39 -7.71 -2.57 8.56
CA PRO A 39 -6.93 -3.20 7.50
C PRO A 39 -7.82 -3.64 6.33
N ALA A 40 -7.31 -3.50 5.11
CA ALA A 40 -8.08 -3.83 3.90
C ALA A 40 -7.28 -4.73 2.95
N PHE A 41 -6.04 -4.35 2.65
CA PHE A 41 -5.17 -5.16 1.79
C PHE A 41 -3.70 -4.95 2.13
N ARG A 42 -2.85 -5.88 1.70
CA ARG A 42 -1.39 -5.79 1.75
C ARG A 42 -0.83 -6.04 0.37
N VAL A 43 0.25 -5.36 0.03
CA VAL A 43 1.02 -5.57 -1.20
C VAL A 43 2.42 -6.03 -0.82
N GLU A 44 2.84 -7.16 -1.38
CA GLU A 44 4.20 -7.68 -1.29
C GLU A 44 4.86 -7.60 -2.66
N LYS A 45 6.17 -7.34 -2.70
CA LYS A 45 6.98 -7.48 -3.90
C LYS A 45 7.74 -8.80 -3.84
N THR A 46 7.59 -9.60 -4.89
CA THR A 46 8.23 -10.91 -5.06
C THR A 46 9.07 -10.92 -6.34
N ASP A 47 9.84 -11.97 -6.58
CA ASP A 47 10.60 -12.15 -7.82
C ASP A 47 9.70 -12.20 -9.07
N ALA A 48 8.45 -12.64 -8.91
CA ALA A 48 7.46 -12.69 -9.99
C ALA A 48 6.73 -11.35 -10.21
N GLY A 49 6.86 -10.40 -9.29
CA GLY A 49 6.12 -9.13 -9.30
C GLY A 49 5.35 -8.88 -8.00
N TYR A 50 4.33 -8.01 -8.05
CA TYR A 50 3.55 -7.64 -6.87
C TYR A 50 2.42 -8.63 -6.61
N ILE A 51 2.21 -8.99 -5.35
CA ILE A 51 1.11 -9.85 -4.92
C ILE A 51 0.28 -9.12 -3.87
N PHE A 52 -1.05 -9.13 -4.05
CA PHE A 52 -1.99 -8.62 -3.08
C PHE A 52 -2.39 -9.72 -2.09
N SER A 53 -2.67 -9.33 -0.85
CA SER A 53 -3.46 -10.12 0.10
C SER A 53 -4.60 -9.25 0.63
N TYR A 54 -5.78 -9.81 0.79
CA TYR A 54 -6.98 -9.09 1.22
C TYR A 54 -7.40 -9.54 2.61
N GLU A 55 -7.80 -8.58 3.44
CA GLU A 55 -8.40 -8.87 4.74
C GLU A 55 -9.86 -9.29 4.52
N HIS A 56 -10.21 -10.45 5.07
CA HIS A 56 -11.59 -10.92 5.15
C HIS A 56 -11.84 -11.50 6.54
N LYS A 57 -12.55 -10.74 7.39
CA LYS A 57 -13.09 -11.19 8.70
C LYS A 57 -12.02 -11.79 9.63
N GLY A 58 -10.89 -11.11 9.76
CA GLY A 58 -9.76 -11.49 10.60
C GLY A 58 -8.78 -12.45 9.94
N SER A 59 -8.98 -12.79 8.66
CA SER A 59 -8.09 -13.67 7.90
C SER A 59 -7.54 -12.95 6.67
N TRP A 60 -6.31 -13.29 6.29
CA TRP A 60 -5.67 -12.75 5.09
C TRP A 60 -5.71 -13.77 3.96
N GLU A 61 -6.31 -13.40 2.84
CA GLU A 61 -6.37 -14.22 1.64
C GLU A 61 -5.38 -13.68 0.60
N LYS A 62 -4.37 -14.49 0.26
CA LYS A 62 -3.36 -14.12 -0.75
C LYS A 62 -3.91 -14.34 -2.16
N SER A 63 -3.82 -13.31 -3.01
CA SER A 63 -4.16 -13.41 -4.42
C SER A 63 -3.25 -14.43 -5.11
N SER A 64 -3.83 -15.27 -5.96
CA SER A 64 -3.11 -16.27 -6.76
C SER A 64 -2.43 -15.66 -7.99
N GLN A 65 -2.58 -14.35 -8.21
CA GLN A 65 -2.08 -13.66 -9.39
C GLN A 65 -1.12 -12.54 -9.06
N VAL A 66 -0.12 -12.41 -9.94
CA VAL A 66 0.73 -11.23 -10.01
C VAL A 66 -0.10 -10.05 -10.51
N ALA A 67 -0.06 -8.95 -9.76
CA ALA A 67 -0.71 -7.71 -10.15
C ALA A 67 -0.03 -7.08 -11.37
N GLN A 68 -0.85 -6.47 -12.21
CA GLN A 68 -0.39 -5.74 -13.39
C GLN A 68 -0.14 -4.28 -13.04
N LYS A 69 0.67 -3.60 -13.85
CA LYS A 69 0.82 -2.15 -13.74
C LYS A 69 -0.50 -1.48 -14.09
N PHE A 70 -0.94 -0.54 -13.28
CA PHE A 70 -2.08 0.34 -13.61
C PHE A 70 -1.57 1.47 -14.52
N PRO A 71 -1.98 1.53 -15.80
CA PRO A 71 -1.53 2.59 -16.70
C PRO A 71 -2.03 3.96 -16.25
N ARG A 72 -1.22 5.00 -16.40
CA ARG A 72 -1.59 6.37 -16.02
C ARG A 72 -2.79 6.83 -16.81
N GLU A 73 -2.79 6.56 -18.11
CA GLU A 73 -3.82 6.99 -19.05
C GLU A 73 -5.18 6.42 -18.65
N LEU A 74 -5.22 5.16 -18.24
CA LEU A 74 -6.43 4.51 -17.75
C LEU A 74 -6.87 5.10 -16.41
N PHE A 75 -5.95 5.38 -15.49
CA PHE A 75 -6.27 6.07 -14.24
C PHE A 75 -6.89 7.45 -14.52
N GLU A 76 -6.30 8.25 -15.40
CA GLU A 76 -6.79 9.58 -15.73
C GLU A 76 -8.17 9.54 -16.41
N GLU A 77 -8.42 8.54 -17.26
CA GLU A 77 -9.73 8.30 -17.88
C GLU A 77 -10.79 7.97 -16.82
N LEU A 78 -10.49 7.04 -15.91
CA LEU A 78 -11.40 6.62 -14.84
C LEU A 78 -11.70 7.76 -13.86
N MET A 79 -10.67 8.54 -13.51
CA MET A 79 -10.79 9.64 -12.56
C MET A 79 -11.29 10.94 -13.20
N LYS A 80 -11.32 11.02 -14.53
CA LYS A 80 -11.62 12.25 -15.30
C LYS A 80 -10.76 13.44 -14.82
N SER A 81 -9.51 13.17 -14.46
CA SER A 81 -8.57 14.15 -13.90
C SER A 81 -7.14 13.77 -14.26
N LYS A 82 -6.28 14.76 -14.47
CA LYS A 82 -4.86 14.56 -14.81
C LYS A 82 -4.02 14.34 -13.56
N THR A 83 -2.98 13.53 -13.67
CA THR A 83 -1.99 13.31 -12.60
C THR A 83 -0.58 13.66 -13.08
N ASP A 84 0.28 14.00 -12.14
CA ASP A 84 1.69 14.27 -12.41
C ASP A 84 2.55 12.99 -12.40
N GLU A 85 3.85 13.18 -12.54
CA GLU A 85 4.85 12.11 -12.55
C GLU A 85 4.95 11.29 -11.26
N SER A 86 4.27 11.69 -10.19
CA SER A 86 4.22 10.91 -8.96
C SER A 86 3.27 9.71 -9.04
N PHE A 87 2.47 9.59 -10.12
CA PHE A 87 1.56 8.48 -10.31
C PHE A 87 2.30 7.14 -10.42
N THR A 88 1.88 6.19 -9.60
CA THR A 88 2.20 4.77 -9.76
C THR A 88 1.01 3.95 -9.26
N GLY A 89 0.80 2.77 -9.84
CA GLY A 89 -0.34 1.95 -9.46
C GLY A 89 -0.26 0.51 -9.94
N LEU A 90 -1.11 -0.31 -9.34
CA LEU A 90 -1.27 -1.72 -9.61
C LEU A 90 -2.75 -2.05 -9.82
N VAL A 91 -3.00 -3.01 -10.69
CA VAL A 91 -4.32 -3.59 -10.94
C VAL A 91 -4.25 -5.07 -10.69
N ASP A 92 -5.22 -5.57 -9.93
CA ASP A 92 -5.50 -6.99 -9.81
C ASP A 92 -6.98 -7.26 -10.14
N ARG A 93 -7.50 -8.46 -9.86
CA ARG A 93 -8.90 -8.79 -10.14
C ARG A 93 -9.91 -8.11 -9.21
N VAL A 94 -9.46 -7.62 -8.06
CA VAL A 94 -10.34 -7.09 -7.00
C VAL A 94 -10.34 -5.57 -7.00
N ILE A 95 -9.16 -4.94 -7.11
CA ILE A 95 -8.99 -3.49 -7.00
C ILE A 95 -7.99 -2.92 -8.00
N MET A 96 -8.15 -1.63 -8.27
CA MET A 96 -7.11 -0.81 -8.88
C MET A 96 -6.53 0.08 -7.77
N PHE A 97 -5.27 -0.14 -7.41
CA PHE A 97 -4.58 0.60 -6.37
C PHE A 97 -3.66 1.66 -6.99
N ALA A 98 -3.78 2.91 -6.54
CA ALA A 98 -2.98 4.01 -7.04
C ALA A 98 -2.35 4.83 -5.90
N LYS A 99 -1.14 5.31 -6.17
CA LYS A 99 -0.46 6.37 -5.42
C LYS A 99 -0.27 7.56 -6.34
N VAL A 100 -0.75 8.72 -5.91
CA VAL A 100 -0.58 10.05 -6.54
C VAL A 100 -0.02 11.04 -5.52
N LYS A 101 0.20 12.29 -5.93
CA LYS A 101 0.58 13.36 -5.03
C LYS A 101 -0.52 13.61 -3.97
N PRO A 102 -0.17 13.69 -2.67
CA PRO A 102 -1.09 14.13 -1.64
C PRO A 102 -1.81 15.44 -2.01
N GLY A 103 -3.11 15.51 -1.73
CA GLY A 103 -3.96 16.64 -2.11
C GLY A 103 -4.59 16.53 -3.50
N PHE A 104 -4.35 15.45 -4.25
CA PHE A 104 -5.03 15.18 -5.51
C PHE A 104 -6.57 15.18 -5.36
N THR A 105 -7.24 15.73 -6.37
CA THR A 105 -8.69 15.83 -6.45
C THR A 105 -9.22 15.30 -7.79
N ALA A 106 -10.40 14.69 -7.74
CA ALA A 106 -11.12 14.19 -8.91
C ALA A 106 -12.63 14.20 -8.62
N GLY A 107 -13.37 15.14 -9.24
CA GLY A 107 -14.77 15.40 -8.87
C GLY A 107 -14.89 15.75 -7.39
N ASN A 108 -15.72 15.00 -6.66
CA ASN A 108 -15.91 15.17 -5.22
C ASN A 108 -14.90 14.38 -4.36
N PHE A 109 -14.04 13.57 -4.98
CA PHE A 109 -13.00 12.84 -4.28
C PHE A 109 -11.77 13.73 -4.04
N LYS A 110 -11.21 13.63 -2.84
CA LYS A 110 -9.93 14.22 -2.45
C LYS A 110 -9.18 13.23 -1.59
N THR A 111 -7.88 13.08 -1.83
CA THR A 111 -7.00 12.30 -0.96
C THR A 111 -6.01 13.21 -0.24
N SER A 112 -5.86 12.98 1.06
CA SER A 112 -4.82 13.55 1.91
C SER A 112 -3.54 12.72 1.94
N THR A 113 -3.62 11.39 1.79
CA THR A 113 -2.46 10.47 1.82
C THR A 113 -1.81 10.31 0.45
N GLY A 114 -2.56 10.57 -0.62
CA GLY A 114 -2.20 10.24 -1.99
C GLY A 114 -2.49 8.78 -2.37
N TYR A 115 -2.95 7.93 -1.46
CA TYR A 115 -3.25 6.52 -1.73
C TYR A 115 -4.76 6.30 -1.88
N MET A 116 -5.15 5.53 -2.90
CA MET A 116 -6.55 5.15 -3.10
C MET A 116 -6.69 3.80 -3.78
N ILE A 117 -7.82 3.16 -3.54
CA ILE A 117 -8.32 2.08 -4.38
C ILE A 117 -9.49 2.60 -5.23
N ILE A 118 -9.65 2.05 -6.41
CA ILE A 118 -10.80 2.31 -7.29
C ILE A 118 -11.56 1.01 -7.44
N ILE A 119 -12.85 1.05 -7.10
CA ILE A 119 -13.80 -0.03 -7.33
C ILE A 119 -14.71 0.43 -8.47
N MET A 120 -14.81 -0.34 -9.57
CA MET A 120 -15.47 0.12 -10.81
C MET A 120 -16.88 0.67 -10.62
N MET A 121 -17.66 0.13 -9.67
CA MET A 121 -19.01 0.60 -9.35
C MET A 121 -19.10 1.51 -8.11
N GLY A 122 -18.02 1.61 -7.32
CA GLY A 122 -17.99 2.36 -6.06
C GLY A 122 -17.21 3.68 -6.12
N GLY A 123 -16.41 3.89 -7.17
CA GLY A 123 -15.53 5.03 -7.30
C GLY A 123 -14.25 4.90 -6.44
N PRO A 124 -13.49 6.00 -6.30
CA PRO A 124 -12.27 6.03 -5.52
C PRO A 124 -12.53 6.06 -4.02
N ILE A 125 -11.75 5.30 -3.26
CA ILE A 125 -11.76 5.26 -1.80
C ILE A 125 -10.33 5.54 -1.33
N GLU A 126 -10.16 6.54 -0.47
CA GLU A 126 -8.88 6.84 0.14
C GLU A 126 -8.46 5.70 1.08
N VAL A 127 -7.20 5.29 0.99
CA VAL A 127 -6.60 4.33 1.89
C VAL A 127 -5.39 4.94 2.60
N VAL A 128 -5.06 4.40 3.75
CA VAL A 128 -3.94 4.82 4.59
C VAL A 128 -2.95 3.68 4.62
N LYS A 129 -1.69 3.99 4.32
CA LYS A 129 -0.58 3.05 4.53
C LYS A 129 -0.29 2.96 6.03
N MET A 130 -0.23 1.75 6.57
CA MET A 130 -0.05 1.46 8.00
C MET A 130 1.40 1.09 8.31
#